data_AF-A0A662KDI9-F1
#
_entry.id   AF-A0A662KDI9-F1
#
_cell.length_a   1.000
_cell.length_b   1.000
_cell.length_c   1.000
_cell.angle_alpha   90.00
_cell.angle_beta   90.00
_cell.angle_gamma   90.00
#
_symmetry.space_group_name_H-M   'P 1'
#
loop_
_entity.id
_entity.type
_entity.pdbx_description
1 polymer ?
#
loop_
_entity_poly.entity_id
_entity_poly.type
_entity_poly.pdbx_seq_one_letter_code
_entity_poly.pdbx_strand_id
1 'polypeptide(L)' 'PRPKPKGREKASKRMPIRFRCLECNRRHHSPTIRTKHLEIGER' A
#
# COMPACT_ATOMS: atom_id res chain seq x y z
N PRO A 1 17.86 1.15 -23.49
CA PRO A 1 17.20 0.18 -22.57
C PRO A 1 17.37 0.61 -21.10
N ARG A 2 16.29 0.85 -20.36
CA ARG A 2 16.41 1.26 -18.95
C ARG A 2 17.03 0.11 -18.13
N PRO A 3 18.08 0.35 -17.34
CA PRO A 3 18.68 -0.69 -16.52
C PRO A 3 17.67 -1.25 -15.52
N LYS A 4 17.55 -2.57 -15.45
CA LYS A 4 16.75 -3.23 -14.42
C LYS A 4 17.44 -2.98 -13.06
N PRO A 5 16.69 -2.60 -12.02
CA PRO A 5 17.27 -2.46 -10.68
C PRO A 5 17.81 -3.82 -10.20
N LYS A 6 19.12 -3.89 -9.96
CA LYS A 6 19.81 -5.05 -9.38
C LYS A 6 19.75 -4.97 -7.85
N GLY A 7 19.60 -6.09 -7.14
CA GLY A 7 19.61 -6.14 -5.67
C GLY A 7 18.32 -5.70 -4.98
N ARG A 8 17.14 -6.00 -5.56
CA ARG A 8 15.84 -5.68 -4.93
C ARG A 8 15.54 -6.64 -3.76
N GLU A 9 16.29 -6.51 -2.68
CA GLU A 9 16.19 -7.35 -1.48
C GLU A 9 15.22 -6.74 -0.46
N LYS A 10 13.93 -6.65 -0.81
CA LYS A 10 12.91 -6.36 0.21
C LYS A 10 11.81 -7.39 0.11
N ALA A 11 11.70 -8.23 1.13
CA ALA A 11 10.70 -9.29 1.23
C ALA A 11 9.28 -8.77 1.52
N SER A 12 9.10 -7.46 1.72
CA SER A 12 7.82 -6.82 2.06
C SER A 12 7.56 -5.56 1.24
N LYS A 13 6.28 -5.22 1.06
CA LYS A 13 5.81 -4.01 0.35
C LYS A 13 5.10 -3.08 1.32
N ARG A 14 5.09 -1.77 1.04
CA ARG A 14 4.22 -0.81 1.75
C ARG A 14 2.79 -1.01 1.27
N MET A 15 1.82 -1.04 2.19
CA MET A 15 0.44 -1.32 1.84
C MET A 15 -0.27 -0.08 1.30
N PRO A 16 -0.85 -0.09 0.09
CA PRO A 16 -1.56 1.06 -0.43
C PRO A 16 -3.02 1.06 0.08
N ILE A 17 -3.24 1.40 1.35
CA ILE A 17 -4.60 1.58 1.89
C ILE A 17 -5.11 2.96 1.48
N ARG A 18 -6.33 2.99 0.92
CA ARG A 18 -7.02 4.23 0.54
C ARG A 18 -8.37 4.27 1.24
N PHE A 19 -8.64 5.37 1.91
CA PHE A 19 -9.94 5.62 2.51
C PHE A 19 -10.76 6.49 1.58
N ARG A 20 -11.97 6.03 1.24
CA ARG A 20 -12.94 6.83 0.49
C ARG A 20 -13.85 7.54 1.49
N CYS A 21 -13.82 8.87 1.46
CA CYS A 21 -14.75 9.71 2.18
C CYS A 21 -16.17 9.49 1.63
N LEU A 22 -17.14 9.13 2.47
CA LEU A 22 -18.51 8.87 2.04
C LEU A 22 -19.30 10.15 1.72
N GLU A 23 -18.95 11.26 2.36
CA GLU A 23 -19.59 12.57 2.14
C GLU A 23 -19.02 13.26 0.89
N CYS A 24 -17.70 13.40 0.86
CA CYS A 24 -16.98 14.19 -0.13
C CYS A 24 -16.46 13.39 -1.32
N ASN A 25 -16.56 12.05 -1.29
CA ASN A 25 -16.08 11.12 -2.32
C ASN A 25 -14.58 11.20 -2.67
N ARG A 26 -13.80 11.97 -1.91
CA ARG A 26 -12.35 12.06 -2.06
C ARG A 26 -11.67 10.81 -1.53
N ARG A 27 -10.49 10.51 -2.09
CA ARG A 27 -9.63 9.40 -1.67
C ARG A 27 -8.47 9.93 -0.85
N HIS A 28 -8.36 9.48 0.39
CA HIS A 28 -7.27 9.84 1.29
C HIS A 28 -6.27 8.69 1.40
N HIS A 29 -5.00 9.03 1.28
CA HIS A 29 -3.88 8.14 1.53
C HIS A 29 -3.41 8.35 2.97
N SER A 30 -3.53 7.32 3.82
CA SER A 30 -2.89 7.35 5.13
C SER A 30 -1.44 6.86 5.02
N PRO A 31 -0.57 7.23 5.96
CA PRO A 31 0.70 6.53 6.12
C PRO A 31 0.43 5.05 6.48
N THR A 32 1.18 4.15 5.85
CA THR A 32 1.02 2.70 5.99
C THR A 32 2.35 2.01 6.25
N ILE A 33 2.29 0.90 6.98
CA ILE A 33 3.44 0.06 7.30
C ILE A 33 3.83 -0.86 6.13
N ARG A 34 5.06 -1.41 6.18
CA ARG A 34 5.48 -2.52 5.32
C ARG A 34 5.05 -3.83 5.96
N THR A 35 4.39 -4.69 5.21
CA THR A 35 4.05 -6.05 5.65
C THR A 35 4.20 -7.04 4.48
N LYS A 36 4.23 -8.33 4.81
CA LYS A 36 4.18 -9.44 3.85
C LYS A 36 2.73 -9.82 3.53
N HIS A 37 1.84 -9.75 4.53
CA HIS A 37 0.43 -10.12 4.45
C HIS A 37 -0.43 -9.02 5.09
N LEU A 38 -1.59 -8.75 4.49
CA LEU A 38 -2.60 -7.82 4.99
C LEU A 38 -3.96 -8.49 4.85
N GLU A 39 -4.74 -8.44 5.92
CA GLU A 39 -6.14 -8.85 5.93
C GLU A 39 -6.99 -7.62 6.27
N ILE A 40 -8.06 -7.41 5.52
CA ILE A 40 -9.08 -6.41 5.86
C ILE A 40 -10.11 -7.18 6.66
N GLY A 41 -10.16 -6.93 7.97
CA GLY A 41 -11.14 -7.60 8.83
C GLY A 41 -12.56 -7.28 8.39
N GLU A 42 -13.42 -8.30 8.38
CA GLU A 42 -14.87 -8.13 8.41
C GLU A 42 -15.34 -7.91 9.86
N ARG A 43 -16.49 -7.28 10.03
CA ARG A 43 -17.14 -7.11 11.33
C ARG A 43 -18.05 -8.29 11.62
#